data_AF-A0A2X2UA92-F1
#
_entry.id   AF-A0A2X2UA92-F1
#
_cell.length_a   1.000
_cell.length_b   1.000
_cell.length_c   1.000
_cell.angle_alpha   90.00
_cell.angle_beta   90.00
_cell.angle_gamma   90.00
#
_symmetry.space_group_name_H-M   'P 1'
#
loop_
_entity.id
_entity.type
_entity.pdbx_description
1 polymer ?
#
loop_
_entity_poly.entity_id
_entity_poly.type
_entity_poly.pdbx_seq_one_letter_code
_entity_poly.pdbx_strand_id
1 'polypeptide(L)'
;MSGVHKYPTISFRISPREREEIEAKILASGLSKKDYFVRSCIYNRVCVVGKKELVYQLVEELKVMQTNIREVTEQFEKTEIALTPEGLEDMRNDCLDMLKAILWVLDGAKYLLQDSDAGAEESPNSGNC
;
A
#
# COMPACT_ATOMS: atom_id res chain seq x y z
N MET A 1 -9.15 35.74 -18.25
CA MET A 1 -8.61 34.86 -17.20
C MET A 1 -7.65 33.89 -17.86
N SER A 2 -6.39 33.86 -17.44
CA SER A 2 -5.36 32.98 -18.00
C SER A 2 -5.60 31.53 -17.54
N GLY A 3 -6.56 30.85 -18.18
CA GLY A 3 -6.93 29.45 -17.92
C GLY A 3 -6.02 28.43 -18.59
N VAL A 4 -4.75 28.78 -18.84
CA VAL A 4 -3.79 27.85 -19.45
C VAL A 4 -3.20 27.01 -18.34
N HIS A 5 -3.79 25.85 -18.10
CA HIS A 5 -3.16 24.82 -17.27
C HIS A 5 -1.83 24.43 -17.91
N LYS A 6 -0.75 24.44 -17.12
CA LYS A 6 0.61 24.15 -17.59
C LYS A 6 0.73 22.75 -18.22
N TYR A 7 -0.14 21.82 -17.83
CA TYR A 7 -0.15 20.42 -18.27
C TYR A 7 -1.58 19.92 -18.50
N PRO A 8 -1.80 18.95 -19.42
CA PRO A 8 -3.11 18.38 -19.69
C PRO A 8 -3.63 17.52 -18.52
N THR A 9 -4.95 17.42 -18.39
CA THR A 9 -5.64 16.59 -17.40
C THR A 9 -5.96 15.22 -17.98
N ILE A 10 -5.69 14.16 -17.21
CA ILE A 10 -6.11 12.79 -17.50
C ILE A 10 -7.15 12.39 -16.45
N SER A 11 -8.30 11.88 -16.88
CA SER A 11 -9.37 11.41 -15.99
C SER A 11 -9.71 9.95 -16.28
N PHE A 12 -9.93 9.20 -15.20
CA PHE A 12 -10.34 7.81 -15.24
C PHE A 12 -11.78 7.69 -14.71
N ARG A 13 -12.56 6.79 -15.29
CA ARG A 13 -13.84 6.37 -14.71
C ARG A 13 -13.60 5.06 -13.98
N ILE A 14 -13.90 5.05 -12.70
CA ILE A 14 -13.69 3.91 -11.82
C ILE A 14 -14.99 3.63 -11.06
N SER A 15 -15.26 2.35 -10.81
CA SER A 15 -16.29 1.89 -9.91
C SER A 15 -15.97 2.28 -8.45
N PRO A 16 -16.96 2.26 -7.55
CA PRO A 16 -16.73 2.47 -6.11
C PRO A 16 -15.67 1.53 -5.54
N ARG A 17 -15.68 0.25 -5.95
CA ARG A 17 -14.72 -0.74 -5.47
C ARG A 17 -13.29 -0.46 -5.94
N GLU A 18 -13.12 -0.14 -7.22
CA GLU A 18 -11.80 0.25 -7.76
C GLU A 18 -11.26 1.50 -7.05
N ARG A 19 -12.15 2.41 -6.63
CA ARG A 19 -11.76 3.57 -5.85
C ARG A 19 -11.21 3.19 -4.48
N GLU A 20 -11.89 2.32 -3.74
CA GLU A 20 -11.40 1.83 -2.43
C GLU A 20 -10.01 1.20 -2.55
N GLU A 21 -9.81 0.31 -3.54
CA GLU A 21 -8.51 -0.32 -3.77
C GLU A 21 -7.41 0.71 -4.08
N ILE A 22 -7.73 1.74 -4.87
CA ILE A 22 -6.78 2.80 -5.22
C ILE A 22 -6.41 3.64 -3.99
N GLU A 23 -7.39 4.01 -3.15
CA GLU A 23 -7.13 4.79 -1.93
C GLU A 23 -6.26 3.99 -0.95
N ALA A 24 -6.53 2.68 -0.78
CA ALA A 24 -5.72 1.80 0.06
C ALA A 24 -4.26 1.73 -0.43
N LYS A 25 -4.05 1.62 -1.76
CA LYS A 25 -2.69 1.62 -2.34
C LYS A 25 -1.99 2.97 -2.23
N ILE A 26 -2.72 4.09 -2.36
CA ILE A 26 -2.16 5.43 -2.14
C ILE A 26 -1.66 5.53 -0.70
N LEU A 27 -2.48 5.16 0.27
CA LEU A 27 -2.13 5.16 1.69
C LEU A 27 -0.88 4.31 1.97
N ALA A 28 -0.89 3.05 1.53
CA ALA A 28 0.20 2.11 1.74
C ALA A 28 1.51 2.55 1.06
N SER A 29 1.44 3.24 -0.08
CA SER A 29 2.63 3.73 -0.80
C SER A 29 3.33 4.92 -0.13
N GLY A 30 2.65 5.63 0.76
CA GLY A 30 3.15 6.87 1.36
C GLY A 30 3.29 8.05 0.38
N LEU A 31 2.76 7.92 -0.84
CA LEU A 31 2.80 8.95 -1.87
C LEU A 31 1.60 9.88 -1.79
N SER A 32 1.78 11.13 -2.24
CA SER A 32 0.64 11.98 -2.53
C SER A 32 -0.22 11.36 -3.64
N LYS A 33 -1.53 11.54 -3.61
CA LYS A 33 -2.45 11.01 -4.65
C LYS A 33 -1.99 11.37 -6.08
N LYS A 34 -1.51 12.60 -6.28
CA LYS A 34 -0.95 13.04 -7.57
C LYS A 34 0.28 12.22 -7.97
N ASP A 35 1.24 12.07 -7.07
CA ASP A 35 2.48 11.35 -7.37
C ASP A 35 2.23 9.86 -7.57
N TYR A 36 1.30 9.28 -6.81
CA TYR A 36 0.85 7.90 -7.00
C TYR A 36 0.32 7.68 -8.41
N PHE A 37 -0.62 8.51 -8.87
CA PHE A 37 -1.19 8.36 -10.21
C PHE A 37 -0.15 8.59 -11.32
N VAL A 38 0.67 9.63 -11.20
CA VAL A 38 1.69 9.94 -12.20
C VAL A 38 2.72 8.81 -12.30
N ARG A 39 3.22 8.31 -11.17
CA ARG A 39 4.20 7.20 -11.16
C ARG A 39 3.59 5.89 -11.62
N SER A 40 2.36 5.59 -11.20
CA SER A 40 1.64 4.38 -11.64
C SER A 40 1.42 4.39 -13.16
N CYS A 41 1.08 5.55 -13.75
CA CYS A 41 0.87 5.68 -15.20
C CYS A 41 2.18 5.59 -16.00
N ILE A 42 3.28 6.14 -15.50
CA ILE A 42 4.57 6.17 -16.23
C ILE A 42 5.28 4.82 -16.16
N TYR A 43 5.38 4.23 -14.97
CA TYR A 43 6.29 3.11 -14.73
C TYR A 43 5.59 1.75 -14.71
N ASN A 44 4.25 1.73 -14.68
CA ASN A 44 3.43 0.51 -14.52
C ASN A 44 3.89 -0.40 -13.36
N ARG A 45 4.65 0.19 -12.41
CA ARG A 45 5.26 -0.37 -11.21
C ARG A 45 5.41 0.78 -10.22
N VAL A 46 5.04 0.53 -8.97
CA VAL A 46 5.15 1.54 -7.91
C VAL A 46 6.43 1.30 -7.14
N CYS A 47 7.34 2.27 -7.21
CA CYS A 47 8.49 2.35 -6.30
C CYS A 47 8.00 2.84 -4.94
N VAL A 48 8.00 1.94 -3.96
CA VAL A 48 7.86 2.29 -2.54
C VAL A 48 9.11 3.07 -2.14
N VAL A 49 8.94 4.32 -1.73
CA VAL A 49 10.06 5.13 -1.21
C VAL A 49 10.24 4.73 0.25
N GLY A 50 11.21 3.85 0.50
CA GLY A 50 11.50 3.31 1.82
C GLY A 50 11.98 4.38 2.80
N LYS A 51 11.04 5.04 3.48
CA LYS A 51 11.28 5.80 4.71
C LYS A 51 10.83 4.92 5.88
N LYS A 52 11.64 4.80 6.94
CA LYS A 52 11.33 3.93 8.10
C LYS A 52 9.96 4.26 8.69
N GLU A 53 9.56 5.52 8.66
CA GLU A 53 8.28 6.03 9.14
C GLU A 53 7.08 5.39 8.44
N LEU A 54 7.18 5.13 7.13
CA LEU A 54 6.10 4.52 6.34
C LEU A 54 5.89 3.04 6.71
N VAL A 55 6.98 2.33 7.00
CA VAL A 55 6.93 0.93 7.46
C VAL A 55 6.28 0.86 8.84
N TYR A 56 6.60 1.80 9.75
CA TYR A 56 5.95 1.86 11.06
C TYR A 56 4.45 2.14 10.97
N GLN A 57 4.03 3.03 10.06
CA GLN A 57 2.60 3.28 9.82
C GLN A 57 1.89 2.03 9.30
N LEU A 58 2.48 1.32 8.34
CA LEU A 58 1.95 0.04 7.83
C LEU A 58 1.85 -1.03 8.91
N VAL A 59 2.86 -1.15 9.77
CA VAL A 59 2.85 -2.08 10.91
C VAL A 59 1.77 -1.72 11.92
N GLU A 60 1.51 -0.43 12.15
CA GLU A 60 0.48 0.00 13.08
C GLU A 60 -0.94 -0.28 12.54
N GLU A 61 -1.20 0.00 11.26
CA GLU A 61 -2.46 -0.37 10.59
C GLU A 61 -2.70 -1.88 10.62
N LEU A 62 -1.64 -2.68 10.45
CA LEU A 62 -1.70 -4.14 10.57
C LEU A 62 -2.08 -4.61 11.98
N LYS A 63 -1.57 -3.97 13.03
CA LYS A 63 -1.96 -4.28 14.42
C LYS A 63 -3.41 -3.90 14.70
N VAL A 64 -3.88 -2.79 14.15
CA VAL A 64 -5.29 -2.38 14.24
C VAL A 64 -6.17 -3.44 13.58
N MET A 65 -5.84 -3.87 12.37
CA MET A 65 -6.56 -4.95 11.68
C MET A 65 -6.53 -6.26 12.47
N GLN A 66 -5.38 -6.65 13.02
CA GLN A 66 -5.25 -7.84 13.87
C GLN A 66 -6.14 -7.76 15.10
N THR A 67 -6.24 -6.59 15.72
CA THR A 67 -7.07 -6.36 16.92
C THR A 67 -8.55 -6.48 16.56
N ASN A 68 -8.99 -5.85 15.47
CA ASN A 68 -10.37 -5.93 14.99
C ASN A 68 -10.79 -7.37 14.67
N ILE A 69 -9.92 -8.13 13.99
CA ILE A 69 -10.18 -9.55 13.69
C ILE A 69 -10.32 -10.37 14.98
N ARG A 70 -9.46 -10.12 15.98
CA ARG A 70 -9.52 -10.82 17.27
C ARG A 70 -10.81 -10.52 18.01
N GLU A 71 -11.20 -9.25 18.11
CA GLU A 71 -12.44 -8.83 18.78
C GLU A 71 -13.68 -9.45 18.14
N VAL A 72 -13.74 -9.47 16.81
CA VAL A 72 -14.85 -10.11 16.10
C VAL A 72 -14.84 -11.62 16.30
N THR A 73 -13.67 -12.26 16.31
CA THR A 73 -13.54 -13.70 16.61
C THR A 73 -14.05 -14.02 18.02
N GLU A 74 -13.71 -13.18 19.01
CA GLU A 74 -14.21 -13.33 20.38
C GLU A 74 -15.74 -13.12 20.49
N GLN A 75 -16.32 -12.22 19.69
CA GLN A 75 -17.78 -12.03 19.63
C GLN A 75 -18.49 -13.25 19.01
N PHE A 76 -17.89 -13.88 18.00
CA PHE A 76 -18.38 -15.14 17.43
C PHE A 76 -18.31 -16.30 18.44
N GLU A 77 -17.24 -16.38 19.24
CA GLU A 77 -17.11 -17.40 20.29
C GLU A 77 -18.11 -17.20 21.44
N LYS A 78 -18.47 -15.95 21.75
CA LYS A 78 -19.41 -15.60 22.84
C LYS A 78 -20.89 -15.65 22.44
N THR A 79 -21.21 -15.90 21.16
CA THR A 79 -22.59 -15.95 20.61
C THR A 79 -23.42 -14.69 20.92
N GLU A 80 -22.79 -13.52 20.98
CA GLU A 80 -23.49 -12.22 20.93
C GLU A 80 -23.09 -11.53 19.62
N ILE A 81 -23.79 -11.84 18.54
CA ILE A 81 -23.49 -11.29 17.22
C ILE A 81 -24.27 -9.98 17.04
N ALA A 82 -23.58 -8.85 17.19
CA ALA A 82 -24.08 -7.52 16.83
C ALA A 82 -23.83 -7.16 15.35
N LEU A 83 -23.09 -8.00 14.60
CA LEU A 83 -22.73 -7.76 13.20
C LEU A 83 -23.82 -8.23 12.24
N THR A 84 -24.22 -7.34 11.33
CA THR A 84 -25.09 -7.69 10.20
C THR A 84 -24.30 -8.47 9.13
N PRO A 85 -24.98 -9.27 8.28
CA PRO A 85 -24.33 -9.96 7.17
C PRO A 85 -23.57 -9.03 6.22
N GLU A 86 -24.11 -7.82 5.97
CA GLU A 86 -23.47 -6.78 5.15
C GLU A 86 -22.18 -6.26 5.81
N GLY A 87 -22.20 -5.98 7.12
CA GLY A 87 -21.01 -5.56 7.85
C GLY A 87 -19.91 -6.62 7.88
N LEU A 88 -20.27 -7.90 7.84
CA LEU A 88 -19.30 -9.00 7.73
C LEU A 88 -18.67 -9.06 6.33
N GLU A 89 -19.46 -8.82 5.28
CA GLU A 89 -18.97 -8.77 3.90
C GLU A 89 -18.03 -7.58 3.67
N ASP A 90 -18.38 -6.41 4.20
CA ASP A 90 -17.52 -5.22 4.16
C ASP A 90 -16.19 -5.47 4.89
N MET A 91 -16.23 -6.02 6.10
CA MET A 91 -15.02 -6.34 6.87
C MET A 91 -14.11 -7.35 6.15
N ARG A 92 -14.70 -8.37 5.49
CA ARG A 92 -13.97 -9.33 4.66
C ARG A 92 -13.28 -8.61 3.50
N ASN A 93 -13.99 -7.72 2.83
CA ASN A 93 -13.50 -6.97 1.67
C ASN A 93 -12.38 -6.00 2.06
N ASP A 94 -12.48 -5.34 3.23
CA ASP A 94 -11.44 -4.47 3.77
C ASP A 94 -10.17 -5.24 4.12
N CYS A 95 -10.31 -6.39 4.79
CA CYS A 95 -9.18 -7.26 5.11
C CYS A 95 -8.47 -7.76 3.84
N LEU A 96 -9.24 -8.20 2.83
CA LEU A 96 -8.68 -8.67 1.56
C LEU A 96 -7.93 -7.57 0.82
N ASP A 97 -8.45 -6.35 0.80
CA ASP A 97 -7.79 -5.22 0.14
C ASP A 97 -6.52 -4.79 0.84
N MET A 98 -6.53 -4.75 2.17
CA MET A 98 -5.34 -4.44 2.94
C MET A 98 -4.26 -5.51 2.72
N LEU A 99 -4.61 -6.79 2.73
CA LEU A 99 -3.68 -7.88 2.43
C LEU A 99 -3.11 -7.78 1.01
N LYS A 100 -3.95 -7.51 0.01
CA LYS A 100 -3.50 -7.26 -1.37
C LYS A 100 -2.57 -6.05 -1.44
N ALA A 101 -2.88 -4.96 -0.75
CA ALA A 101 -2.05 -3.76 -0.72
C ALA A 101 -0.68 -4.04 -0.08
N ILE A 102 -0.64 -4.82 1.00
CA ILE A 102 0.61 -5.24 1.66
C ILE A 102 1.44 -6.13 0.75
N LEU A 103 0.84 -7.17 0.14
CA LEU A 103 1.54 -8.03 -0.80
C LEU A 103 2.14 -7.22 -1.97
N TRP A 104 1.38 -6.24 -2.44
CA TRP A 104 1.82 -5.35 -3.51
C TRP A 104 2.95 -4.41 -3.07
N VAL A 105 2.93 -3.89 -1.85
CA VAL A 105 4.05 -3.12 -1.26
C VAL A 105 5.30 -3.98 -1.09
N LEU A 106 5.15 -5.22 -0.60
CA LEU A 106 6.26 -6.15 -0.41
C LEU A 106 6.90 -6.55 -1.74
N ASP A 107 6.11 -6.78 -2.79
CA ASP A 107 6.64 -7.05 -4.14
C ASP A 107 7.37 -5.82 -4.71
N GLY A 108 6.83 -4.61 -4.51
CA GLY A 108 7.49 -3.36 -4.89
C GLY A 108 8.76 -3.05 -4.08
N ALA A 109 8.88 -3.58 -2.87
CA ALA A 109 10.02 -3.45 -1.98
C ALA A 109 11.06 -4.57 -2.12
N LYS A 110 10.86 -5.53 -3.02
CA LYS A 110 11.71 -6.71 -3.20
C LYS A 110 13.19 -6.38 -3.42
N TYR A 111 13.50 -5.22 -4.02
CA TYR A 111 14.87 -4.74 -4.22
C TYR A 111 15.63 -4.54 -2.90
N LEU A 112 14.94 -4.10 -1.83
CA LEU A 112 15.54 -3.92 -0.50
C LEU A 112 15.99 -5.24 0.14
N LEU A 113 15.43 -6.36 -0.29
CA LEU A 113 15.75 -7.71 0.19
C LEU A 113 16.77 -8.43 -0.70
N GLN A 114 17.03 -7.92 -1.91
CA GLN A 114 18.03 -8.49 -2.81
C GLN A 114 19.44 -7.97 -2.52
N ASP A 115 19.56 -6.75 -1.98
CA ASP A 115 20.85 -6.16 -1.62
C ASP A 115 21.48 -6.79 -0.35
N SER A 116 20.76 -7.62 0.40
CA SER A 116 21.30 -8.33 1.57
C SER A 116 22.05 -9.62 1.23
N ASP A 117 21.84 -10.20 0.04
CA ASP A 117 22.46 -11.47 -0.37
C ASP A 117 23.53 -11.30 -1.49
N ALA A 118 23.77 -10.07 -1.96
CA ALA A 118 24.76 -9.79 -3.00
C ALA A 118 25.78 -8.72 -2.55
N GLY A 119 26.93 -9.17 -2.05
CA GLY A 119 28.17 -8.40 -2.18
C GLY A 119 28.81 -7.83 -0.91
N ALA A 120 29.21 -8.71 0.02
CA ALA A 120 30.57 -8.61 0.55
C ALA A 120 31.55 -9.09 -0.53
N GLU A 121 31.68 -8.35 -1.63
CA GLU A 121 32.75 -8.55 -2.60
C GLU A 121 33.41 -7.21 -2.89
N GLU A 122 34.72 -7.31 -3.06
CA GLU A 122 35.74 -6.29 -2.88
C GLU A 122 35.46 -4.94 -3.55
N SER A 123 35.74 -3.87 -2.82
CA SER A 123 35.95 -2.55 -3.39
C SER A 123 37.12 -2.60 -4.38
N PRO A 124 36.95 -2.24 -5.67
CA PRO A 124 38.10 -2.01 -6.52
C PRO A 124 38.73 -0.68 -6.11
N ASN A 125 39.87 -0.84 -5.44
CA ASN A 125 40.96 0.10 -5.28
C ASN A 125 40.85 1.33 -6.21
N SER A 126 40.59 2.51 -5.65
CA SER A 126 40.62 3.78 -6.37
C SER A 126 42.07 4.13 -6.72
N GLY A 127 42.58 3.53 -7.80
CA GLY A 127 43.80 3.90 -8.47
C GLY A 127 43.54 4.99 -9.51
N ASN A 128 44.01 6.20 -9.21
CA ASN A 128 44.60 7.20 -10.10
C ASN A 128 44.12 7.31 -11.56
N CYS A 129 43.46 8.43 -11.89
CA CYS A 129 43.70 9.31 -13.05
C CYS A 129 42.73 10.50 -13.01
#